data_AF-A0A9W5Z0X0-F1
#
_entry.id   AF-A0A9W5Z0X0-F1
#
_cell.length_a   1.000
_cell.length_b   1.000
_cell.length_c   1.000
_cell.angle_alpha   90.00
_cell.angle_beta   90.00
_cell.angle_gamma   90.00
#
_symmetry.space_group_name_H-M   'P 1'
#
loop_
_entity.id
_entity.type
_entity.pdbx_description
1 polymer ?
#
loop_
_entity_poly.entity_id
_entity_poly.type
_entity_poly.pdbx_seq_one_letter_code
_entity_poly.pdbx_strand_id
1 'polypeptide(L)'
;MYLANIEKTESDAADEPYDETDEINSSLEFLQVVDSFGVDVAENLPFHENMLIQEGFFLDRDPDDEEYEGFTGNEGTETTRFYRVTGAIIIPKGLRFLFKLHRLRRGACNIAEILDECRFLALERPNDDVAKQNLVQACSTVIKKGPLDDVADKIMQIATDFDFVDLFCHATERFDTHMSPSQLHQIAKFMAKHGFQGLRSGLEHVLEDRIFGCNAGFPERYICLSNLIREYCVICEEQGRAPLAEVLAWESTTMSSFLSDLLNDPESGGHKLADSLKSLPNEGSFES
;
A
#
# COMPACT_ATOMS: atom_id res chain seq x y z
N MET A 1 10.00 -17.80 8.85
CA MET A 1 9.74 -18.31 10.22
C MET A 1 9.57 -17.10 11.10
N TYR A 2 8.68 -17.14 12.08
CA TYR A 2 8.43 -16.01 12.99
C TYR A 2 8.72 -16.46 14.42
N LEU A 3 9.36 -15.61 15.19
CA LEU A 3 9.61 -15.81 16.61
C LEU A 3 8.84 -14.74 17.38
N ALA A 4 8.32 -15.09 18.55
CA ALA A 4 7.58 -14.16 19.38
C ALA A 4 7.97 -14.28 20.84
N ASN A 5 8.08 -13.14 21.50
CA ASN A 5 8.12 -13.04 22.95
C ASN A 5 6.67 -13.08 23.44
N ILE A 6 6.33 -14.10 24.21
CA ILE A 6 5.01 -14.34 24.78
C ILE A 6 5.08 -14.01 26.26
N GLU A 7 4.11 -13.25 26.73
CA GLU A 7 3.87 -13.04 28.15
C GLU A 7 2.49 -13.61 28.52
N LYS A 8 2.46 -14.37 29.61
CA LYS A 8 1.23 -14.73 30.31
C LYS A 8 1.17 -13.92 31.58
N THR A 9 0.04 -13.28 31.82
CA THR A 9 -0.23 -12.54 33.04
C THR A 9 -1.38 -13.23 33.77
N GLU A 10 -1.18 -13.56 35.04
CA GLU A 10 -2.22 -14.11 35.92
C GLU A 10 -2.37 -13.18 37.10
N SER A 11 -3.59 -12.69 37.33
CA SER A 11 -3.92 -11.83 38.48
C SER A 11 -4.93 -12.55 39.38
N ASP A 12 -4.54 -12.71 40.64
CA ASP A 12 -5.38 -13.29 41.69
C ASP A 12 -5.76 -12.18 42.68
N ALA A 13 -7.06 -11.93 42.82
CA ALA A 13 -7.59 -11.18 43.96
C ALA A 13 -7.79 -12.16 45.10
N ALA A 14 -6.99 -12.02 46.18
CA ALA A 14 -7.18 -12.82 47.37
C ALA A 14 -8.46 -12.38 48.10
N ASP A 15 -9.61 -12.96 47.73
CA ASP A 15 -10.82 -12.80 48.52
C ASP A 15 -10.72 -13.63 49.82
N GLU A 16 -11.41 -13.14 50.85
CA GLU A 16 -11.44 -13.72 52.20
C GLU A 16 -11.66 -15.26 52.20
N PRO A 17 -11.21 -16.00 53.24
CA PRO A 17 -10.93 -17.44 53.19
C PRO A 17 -12.15 -18.38 53.10
N TYR A 18 -13.28 -17.96 52.52
CA TYR A 18 -14.54 -18.69 52.48
C TYR A 18 -15.31 -18.69 51.15
N ASP A 19 -14.74 -18.26 50.01
CA ASP A 19 -15.40 -18.43 48.70
C ASP A 19 -14.54 -19.28 47.74
N GLU A 20 -15.09 -20.41 47.30
CA GLU A 20 -14.40 -21.49 46.57
C GLU A 20 -14.19 -21.21 45.06
N THR A 21 -14.14 -19.96 44.64
CA THR A 21 -13.81 -19.60 43.25
C THR A 21 -12.93 -18.36 43.19
N ASP A 22 -11.63 -18.54 43.44
CA ASP A 22 -10.62 -17.56 43.05
C ASP A 22 -10.73 -17.35 41.53
N GLU A 23 -11.27 -16.21 41.11
CA GLU A 23 -11.43 -15.89 39.70
C GLU A 23 -10.07 -15.42 39.14
N ILE A 24 -9.22 -16.39 38.79
CA ILE A 24 -7.90 -16.13 38.19
C ILE A 24 -8.10 -15.46 36.84
N ASN A 25 -7.77 -14.18 36.75
CA ASN A 25 -7.77 -13.47 35.48
C ASN A 25 -6.46 -13.76 34.76
N SER A 26 -6.55 -14.58 33.71
CA SER A 26 -5.39 -14.91 32.86
C SER A 26 -5.47 -14.24 31.50
N SER A 27 -4.36 -13.64 31.05
CA SER A 27 -4.21 -13.11 29.70
C SER A 27 -2.89 -13.57 29.06
N LEU A 28 -2.89 -13.64 27.73
CA LEU A 28 -1.74 -14.02 26.93
C LEU A 28 -1.53 -13.01 25.81
N GLU A 29 -0.28 -12.58 25.64
CA GLU A 29 0.08 -11.56 24.67
C GLU A 29 1.40 -11.90 23.98
N PHE A 30 1.47 -11.63 22.67
CA PHE A 30 2.75 -11.49 21.98
C PHE A 30 3.28 -10.08 22.22
N LEU A 31 4.23 -9.93 23.15
CA LEU A 31 4.91 -8.66 23.41
C LEU A 31 5.60 -8.13 22.14
N GLN A 32 6.29 -9.03 21.44
CA GLN A 32 7.01 -8.71 20.20
C GLN A 32 7.02 -9.93 19.28
N VAL A 33 6.75 -9.73 17.99
CA VAL A 33 6.86 -10.74 16.94
C VAL A 33 7.87 -10.27 15.91
N VAL A 34 8.90 -11.08 15.65
CA VAL A 34 9.93 -10.81 14.65
C VAL A 34 9.91 -11.84 13.53
N ASP A 35 10.29 -11.41 12.33
CA ASP A 35 10.53 -12.34 11.22
C ASP A 35 11.96 -12.91 11.22
N SER A 36 12.28 -13.74 10.22
CA SER A 36 13.59 -14.40 10.11
C SER A 36 14.76 -13.45 9.88
N PHE A 37 14.50 -12.18 9.56
CA PHE A 37 15.51 -11.15 9.42
C PHE A 37 15.61 -10.27 10.67
N GLY A 38 14.83 -10.56 11.72
CA GLY A 38 14.78 -9.77 12.94
C GLY A 38 13.97 -8.48 12.81
N VAL A 39 13.13 -8.35 11.77
CA VAL A 39 12.26 -7.18 11.59
C VAL A 39 11.00 -7.35 12.43
N ASP A 40 10.62 -6.31 13.18
CA ASP A 40 9.39 -6.28 13.97
C ASP A 40 8.15 -6.33 13.07
N VAL A 41 7.27 -7.27 13.39
CA VAL A 41 6.06 -7.60 12.63
C VAL A 41 4.81 -7.15 13.36
N ALA A 42 4.79 -7.32 14.68
CA ALA A 42 3.71 -6.95 15.56
C ALA A 42 4.24 -6.81 16.99
N GLU A 43 3.57 -5.99 17.78
CA GLU A 43 3.82 -5.79 19.19
C GLU A 43 2.46 -5.77 19.91
N ASN A 44 2.46 -6.20 21.17
CA ASN A 44 1.30 -6.18 22.06
C ASN A 44 0.03 -6.74 21.39
N LEU A 45 0.14 -8.01 20.92
CA LEU A 45 -0.95 -8.70 20.25
C LEU A 45 -1.53 -9.80 21.17
N PRO A 46 -2.74 -9.62 21.73
CA PRO A 46 -3.37 -10.63 22.55
C PRO A 46 -3.73 -11.86 21.71
N PHE A 47 -3.65 -13.04 22.32
CA PHE A 47 -4.06 -14.29 21.70
C PHE A 47 -4.62 -15.28 22.73
N HIS A 48 -5.35 -16.28 22.27
CA HIS A 48 -5.97 -17.27 23.15
C HIS A 48 -5.02 -18.44 23.44
N GLU A 49 -5.06 -18.97 24.66
CA GLU A 49 -4.25 -20.11 25.09
C GLU A 49 -4.43 -21.34 24.20
N ASN A 50 -5.63 -21.52 23.62
CA ASN A 50 -5.91 -22.61 22.67
C ASN A 50 -5.11 -22.54 21.35
N MET A 51 -4.37 -21.46 21.10
CA MET A 51 -3.43 -21.36 19.98
C MET A 51 -2.06 -21.96 20.31
N LEU A 52 -1.77 -22.25 21.58
CA LEU A 52 -0.57 -22.96 21.98
C LEU A 52 -0.69 -24.44 21.60
N ILE A 53 0.31 -24.94 20.86
CA ILE A 53 0.36 -26.35 20.47
C ILE A 53 0.78 -27.24 21.65
N GLN A 54 1.55 -26.68 22.59
CA GLN A 54 2.04 -27.39 23.77
C GLN A 54 1.04 -27.22 24.91
N GLU A 55 0.24 -28.25 25.16
CA GLU A 55 -0.70 -28.26 26.28
C GLU A 55 0.06 -28.15 27.61
N GLY A 56 -0.48 -27.34 28.51
CA GLY A 56 0.06 -27.22 29.87
C GLY A 56 1.46 -26.59 29.94
N PHE A 57 1.87 -25.83 28.93
CA PHE A 57 3.22 -25.26 28.87
C PHE A 57 3.59 -24.38 30.08
N PHE A 58 2.61 -23.68 30.65
CA PHE A 58 2.78 -22.86 31.84
C PHE A 58 2.42 -23.59 33.15
N LEU A 59 1.99 -24.87 33.09
CA LEU A 59 1.70 -25.64 34.30
C LEU A 59 2.99 -25.92 35.06
N ASP A 60 2.92 -25.81 36.39
CA ASP A 60 4.02 -26.12 37.32
C ASP A 60 5.30 -25.30 37.10
N ARG A 61 5.21 -24.14 36.46
CA ARG A 61 6.33 -23.21 36.29
C ARG A 61 6.26 -22.09 37.34
N ASP A 62 7.42 -21.73 37.89
CA ASP A 62 7.55 -20.53 38.72
C ASP A 62 7.42 -19.26 37.86
N PRO A 63 6.75 -18.19 38.35
CA PRO A 63 6.67 -16.93 37.63
C PRO A 63 8.05 -16.31 37.45
N ASP A 64 8.24 -15.63 36.33
CA ASP A 64 9.47 -14.91 36.06
C ASP A 64 9.50 -13.57 36.82
N ASP A 65 8.33 -13.01 37.15
CA ASP A 65 8.16 -11.79 37.93
C ASP A 65 6.82 -11.78 38.69
N GLU A 66 6.75 -11.04 39.80
CA GLU A 66 5.54 -10.92 40.63
C GLU A 66 5.37 -9.47 41.13
N GLU A 67 4.18 -8.91 40.93
CA GLU A 67 3.78 -7.61 41.44
C GLU A 67 2.66 -7.77 42.47
N TYR A 68 2.78 -7.02 43.57
CA TYR A 68 1.82 -7.04 44.67
C TYR A 68 1.19 -5.65 44.79
N GLU A 69 -0.13 -5.57 44.55
CA GLU A 69 -0.90 -4.33 44.70
C GLU A 69 -1.83 -4.44 45.91
N GLY A 70 -1.80 -3.42 46.78
CA GLY A 70 -2.65 -3.33 47.97
C GLY A 70 -2.00 -2.59 49.15
N PHE A 71 -2.77 -1.74 49.83
CA PHE A 71 -2.38 -1.17 51.12
C PHE A 71 -2.69 -2.20 52.22
N THR A 72 -1.82 -2.32 53.23
CA THR A 72 -1.95 -3.24 54.38
C THR A 72 -3.09 -2.84 55.33
N GLY A 73 -4.33 -2.82 54.82
CA GLY A 73 -5.52 -2.40 55.55
C GLY A 73 -6.80 -2.93 54.91
N ASN A 74 -7.18 -4.14 55.31
CA ASN A 74 -8.48 -4.79 55.13
C ASN A 74 -8.94 -5.17 53.71
N GLU A 75 -8.27 -4.75 52.64
CA GLU A 75 -8.48 -5.28 51.29
C GLU A 75 -7.43 -6.37 51.00
N GLY A 76 -7.85 -7.47 50.36
CA GLY A 76 -6.95 -8.54 49.93
C GLY A 76 -5.82 -7.98 49.07
N THR A 77 -4.60 -8.50 49.22
CA THR A 77 -3.48 -8.12 48.35
C THR A 77 -3.67 -8.81 47.01
N GLU A 78 -3.84 -8.02 45.95
CA GLU A 78 -3.85 -8.54 44.59
C GLU A 78 -2.42 -8.92 44.21
N THR A 79 -2.24 -10.14 43.72
CA THR A 79 -0.93 -10.62 43.23
C THR A 79 -1.03 -10.83 41.73
N THR A 80 -0.16 -10.16 40.98
CA THR A 80 -0.02 -10.36 39.54
C THR A 80 1.28 -11.08 39.24
N ARG A 81 1.19 -12.22 38.56
CA ARG A 81 2.30 -13.07 38.16
C ARG A 81 2.55 -12.96 36.67
N PHE A 82 3.81 -12.85 36.27
CA PHE A 82 4.22 -12.74 34.87
C PHE A 82 5.08 -13.94 34.45
N TYR A 83 4.74 -14.55 33.32
CA TYR A 83 5.49 -15.65 32.73
C TYR A 83 5.91 -15.29 31.30
N ARG A 84 7.22 -15.27 31.03
CA ARG A 84 7.82 -14.83 29.77
C ARG A 84 8.54 -15.97 29.07
N VAL A 85 8.24 -16.15 27.78
CA VAL A 85 8.89 -17.17 26.92
C VAL A 85 9.05 -16.73 25.48
N THR A 86 9.95 -17.38 24.76
CA THR A 86 10.06 -17.24 23.31
C THR A 86 9.42 -18.44 22.62
N GLY A 87 8.46 -18.17 21.73
CA GLY A 87 7.75 -19.17 20.92
C GLY A 87 8.01 -19.00 19.42
N ALA A 88 7.86 -20.08 18.66
CA ALA A 88 7.84 -20.04 17.20
C ALA A 88 6.39 -20.01 16.69
N ILE A 89 6.07 -19.06 15.81
CA ILE A 89 4.73 -18.96 15.20
C ILE A 89 4.70 -19.74 13.89
N ILE A 90 3.78 -20.69 13.81
CA ILE A 90 3.51 -21.48 12.60
C ILE A 90 2.27 -20.90 11.91
N ILE A 91 2.46 -20.30 10.74
CA ILE A 91 1.35 -19.75 9.94
C ILE A 91 0.87 -20.81 8.93
N PRO A 92 -0.39 -21.29 9.04
CA PRO A 92 -0.95 -22.22 8.07
C PRO A 92 -0.88 -21.66 6.65
N LYS A 93 -0.60 -22.54 5.65
CA LYS A 93 -0.48 -22.13 4.24
C LYS A 93 -1.69 -21.36 3.71
N GLY A 94 -2.89 -21.66 4.20
CA GLY A 94 -4.13 -20.95 3.83
C GLY A 94 -4.22 -19.52 4.36
N LEU A 95 -3.55 -19.22 5.48
CA LEU A 95 -3.62 -17.91 6.15
C LEU A 95 -2.44 -16.99 5.82
N ARG A 96 -1.44 -17.48 5.08
CA ARG A 96 -0.24 -16.71 4.72
C ARG A 96 -0.58 -15.38 4.06
N PHE A 97 -1.52 -15.37 3.12
CA PHE A 97 -1.91 -14.14 2.43
C PHE A 97 -2.50 -13.12 3.41
N LEU A 98 -3.48 -13.54 4.22
CA LEU A 98 -4.14 -12.67 5.20
C LEU A 98 -3.15 -12.08 6.20
N PHE A 99 -2.18 -12.88 6.63
CA PHE A 99 -1.13 -12.42 7.53
C PHE A 99 -0.27 -11.31 6.88
N LYS A 100 0.14 -11.48 5.62
CA LYS A 100 0.91 -10.45 4.89
C LYS A 100 0.10 -9.19 4.65
N LEU A 101 -1.19 -9.33 4.31
CA LEU A 101 -2.10 -8.20 4.18
C LEU A 101 -2.27 -7.44 5.51
N HIS A 102 -2.31 -8.15 6.64
CA HIS A 102 -2.37 -7.51 7.96
C HIS A 102 -1.10 -6.69 8.26
N ARG A 103 0.10 -7.21 7.95
CA ARG A 103 1.36 -6.45 8.08
C ARG A 103 1.32 -5.15 7.27
N LEU A 104 0.87 -5.23 6.02
CA LEU A 104 0.72 -4.07 5.14
C LEU A 104 -0.19 -2.99 5.74
N ARG A 105 -1.28 -3.40 6.38
CA ARG A 105 -2.22 -2.48 7.06
C ARG A 105 -1.61 -1.82 8.29
N ARG A 106 -0.72 -2.49 9.02
CA ARG A 106 -0.03 -1.92 10.18
C ARG A 106 1.15 -1.02 9.81
N GLY A 107 1.71 -1.15 8.61
CA GLY A 107 2.80 -0.28 8.11
C GLY A 107 4.20 -0.64 8.62
N ALA A 108 4.32 -1.73 9.38
CA ALA A 108 5.59 -2.23 9.93
C ALA A 108 6.32 -3.15 8.93
N CYS A 109 6.58 -2.67 7.71
CA CYS A 109 7.18 -3.49 6.65
C CYS A 109 7.59 -2.72 5.39
N ASN A 110 8.52 -3.31 4.63
CA ASN A 110 8.78 -2.94 3.25
C ASN A 110 7.56 -3.28 2.37
N ILE A 111 6.84 -2.24 1.92
CA ILE A 111 5.61 -2.36 1.12
C ILE A 111 5.89 -3.11 -0.20
N ALA A 112 7.00 -2.78 -0.86
CA ALA A 112 7.36 -3.36 -2.15
C ALA A 112 7.55 -4.88 -2.07
N GLU A 113 8.26 -5.35 -1.04
CA GLU A 113 8.48 -6.78 -0.80
C GLU A 113 7.16 -7.52 -0.53
N ILE A 114 6.26 -6.94 0.27
CA ILE A 114 4.96 -7.57 0.54
C ILE A 114 4.10 -7.63 -0.72
N LEU A 115 4.11 -6.60 -1.56
CA LEU A 115 3.39 -6.63 -2.83
C LEU A 115 3.95 -7.73 -3.76
N ASP A 116 5.27 -7.91 -3.80
CA ASP A 116 5.91 -8.98 -4.58
C ASP A 116 5.53 -10.37 -4.04
N GLU A 117 5.53 -10.56 -2.72
CA GLU A 117 5.09 -11.80 -2.10
C GLU A 117 3.60 -12.09 -2.36
N CYS A 118 2.73 -11.08 -2.24
CA CYS A 118 1.30 -11.21 -2.53
C CYS A 118 1.07 -11.54 -4.01
N ARG A 119 1.80 -10.88 -4.92
CA ARG A 119 1.79 -11.19 -6.36
C ARG A 119 2.21 -12.63 -6.62
N PHE A 120 3.30 -13.08 -6.01
CA PHE A 120 3.79 -14.45 -6.12
C PHE A 120 2.74 -15.47 -5.65
N LEU A 121 2.13 -15.23 -4.48
CA LEU A 121 1.07 -16.11 -3.95
C LEU A 121 -0.16 -16.19 -4.86
N ALA A 122 -0.53 -15.07 -5.50
CA ALA A 122 -1.62 -15.06 -6.48
C ALA A 122 -1.25 -15.78 -7.78
N LEU A 123 0.01 -15.69 -8.23
CA LEU A 123 0.51 -16.43 -9.40
C LEU A 123 0.59 -17.94 -9.16
N GLU A 124 0.93 -18.39 -7.95
CA GLU A 124 0.91 -19.81 -7.59
C GLU A 124 -0.51 -20.42 -7.64
N ARG A 125 -1.55 -19.57 -7.52
CA ARG A 125 -2.96 -19.98 -7.46
C ARG A 125 -3.83 -19.15 -8.41
N PRO A 126 -3.67 -19.32 -9.74
CA PRO A 126 -4.33 -18.44 -10.72
C PRO A 126 -5.87 -18.58 -10.76
N ASN A 127 -6.42 -19.66 -10.21
CA ASN A 127 -7.86 -19.91 -10.12
C ASN A 127 -8.45 -19.59 -8.73
N ASP A 128 -7.65 -19.03 -7.83
CA ASP A 128 -8.08 -18.63 -6.49
C ASP A 128 -8.54 -17.17 -6.52
N ASP A 129 -9.85 -16.96 -6.72
CA ASP A 129 -10.44 -15.63 -6.75
C ASP A 129 -10.27 -14.88 -5.42
N VAL A 130 -10.17 -15.61 -4.30
CA VAL A 130 -9.91 -15.01 -2.99
C VAL A 130 -8.49 -14.46 -2.94
N ALA A 131 -7.50 -15.18 -3.48
CA ALA A 131 -6.13 -14.67 -3.59
C ALA A 131 -6.04 -13.41 -4.46
N LYS A 132 -6.76 -13.37 -5.59
CA LYS A 132 -6.85 -12.18 -6.46
C LYS A 132 -7.51 -10.99 -5.76
N GLN A 133 -8.64 -11.22 -5.09
CA GLN A 133 -9.32 -10.18 -4.32
C GLN A 133 -8.44 -9.62 -3.21
N ASN A 134 -7.73 -10.49 -2.49
CA ASN A 134 -6.81 -10.03 -1.45
C ASN A 134 -5.62 -9.24 -2.03
N LEU A 135 -5.14 -9.57 -3.24
CA LEU A 135 -4.10 -8.81 -3.94
C LEU A 135 -4.58 -7.41 -4.35
N VAL A 136 -5.78 -7.32 -4.93
CA VAL A 136 -6.43 -6.03 -5.21
C VAL A 136 -6.56 -5.22 -3.92
N GLN A 137 -7.01 -5.85 -2.83
CA GLN A 137 -7.14 -5.18 -1.54
C GLN A 137 -5.79 -4.70 -0.97
N ALA A 138 -4.71 -5.46 -1.17
CA ALA A 138 -3.35 -5.06 -0.80
C ALA A 138 -2.95 -3.79 -1.56
N CYS A 139 -3.05 -3.80 -2.89
CA CYS A 139 -2.73 -2.64 -3.72
C CYS A 139 -3.60 -1.43 -3.38
N SER A 140 -4.92 -1.60 -3.21
CA SER A 140 -5.81 -0.50 -2.81
C SER A 140 -5.48 0.07 -1.44
N THR A 141 -4.95 -0.74 -0.51
CA THR A 141 -4.50 -0.25 0.80
C THR A 141 -3.27 0.64 0.66
N VAL A 142 -2.34 0.29 -0.25
CA VAL A 142 -1.15 1.08 -0.55
C VAL A 142 -1.52 2.40 -1.21
N ILE A 143 -2.37 2.37 -2.25
CA ILE A 143 -2.85 3.55 -2.97
C ILE A 143 -3.51 4.56 -2.01
N LYS A 144 -4.21 4.09 -0.96
CA LYS A 144 -4.87 4.95 0.02
C LYS A 144 -3.92 5.61 1.03
N LYS A 145 -2.75 5.03 1.30
CA LYS A 145 -1.91 5.40 2.45
C LYS A 145 -0.92 6.54 2.21
N GLY A 146 -0.57 6.88 0.97
CA GLY A 146 0.42 7.94 0.73
C GLY A 146 0.98 7.97 -0.69
N PRO A 147 2.04 8.77 -0.93
CA PRO A 147 2.65 8.93 -2.24
C PRO A 147 3.17 7.59 -2.77
N LEU A 148 2.93 7.37 -4.07
CA LEU A 148 3.08 6.08 -4.74
C LEU A 148 4.47 5.89 -5.36
N ASP A 149 5.36 6.86 -5.27
CA ASP A 149 6.54 6.99 -6.14
C ASP A 149 7.40 5.73 -6.21
N ASP A 150 7.63 5.05 -5.07
CA ASP A 150 8.48 3.85 -5.01
C ASP A 150 7.75 2.53 -5.36
N VAL A 151 6.43 2.53 -5.43
CA VAL A 151 5.59 1.31 -5.54
C VAL A 151 4.57 1.35 -6.68
N ALA A 152 4.44 2.49 -7.35
CA ALA A 152 3.58 2.75 -8.50
C ALA A 152 3.78 1.75 -9.62
N ASP A 153 5.02 1.63 -10.11
CA ASP A 153 5.40 0.73 -11.20
C ASP A 153 5.04 -0.72 -10.86
N LYS A 154 5.17 -1.12 -9.58
CA LYS A 154 4.80 -2.46 -9.11
C LYS A 154 3.29 -2.66 -9.13
N ILE A 155 2.50 -1.69 -8.67
CA ILE A 155 1.03 -1.78 -8.68
C ILE A 155 0.51 -1.85 -10.10
N MET A 156 1.02 -1.01 -10.99
CA MET A 156 0.63 -1.02 -12.41
C MET A 156 1.06 -2.31 -13.11
N GLN A 157 2.24 -2.85 -12.81
CA GLN A 157 2.67 -4.16 -13.30
C GLN A 157 1.73 -5.27 -12.80
N ILE A 158 1.37 -5.29 -11.51
CA ILE A 158 0.41 -6.24 -10.94
C ILE A 158 -0.93 -6.13 -11.66
N ALA A 159 -1.45 -4.92 -11.83
CA ALA A 159 -2.73 -4.70 -12.49
C ALA A 159 -2.70 -5.16 -13.95
N THR A 160 -1.57 -4.98 -14.64
CA THR A 160 -1.37 -5.46 -16.02
C THR A 160 -1.27 -6.98 -16.10
N ASP A 161 -0.54 -7.61 -15.18
CA ASP A 161 -0.31 -9.07 -15.15
C ASP A 161 -1.62 -9.85 -14.96
N PHE A 162 -2.52 -9.32 -14.12
CA PHE A 162 -3.78 -9.97 -13.77
C PHE A 162 -5.00 -9.37 -14.46
N ASP A 163 -4.80 -8.41 -15.36
CA ASP A 163 -5.87 -7.71 -16.10
C ASP A 163 -6.87 -6.97 -15.18
N PHE A 164 -6.38 -6.43 -14.05
CA PHE A 164 -7.19 -5.65 -13.11
C PHE A 164 -7.36 -4.21 -13.58
N VAL A 165 -8.24 -4.00 -14.57
CA VAL A 165 -8.54 -2.70 -15.19
C VAL A 165 -8.85 -1.62 -14.16
N ASP A 166 -9.77 -1.88 -13.22
CA ASP A 166 -10.19 -0.90 -12.22
C ASP A 166 -9.04 -0.50 -11.28
N LEU A 167 -8.18 -1.45 -10.92
CA LEU A 167 -7.02 -1.20 -10.07
C LEU A 167 -6.00 -0.31 -10.78
N PHE A 168 -5.78 -0.56 -12.08
CA PHE A 168 -4.88 0.26 -12.89
C PHE A 168 -5.38 1.71 -12.97
N CYS A 169 -6.67 1.90 -13.31
CA CYS A 169 -7.26 3.23 -13.37
C CYS A 169 -7.15 3.97 -12.04
N HIS A 170 -7.45 3.31 -10.93
CA HIS A 170 -7.37 3.92 -9.60
C HIS A 170 -5.94 4.26 -9.16
N ALA A 171 -4.94 3.51 -9.64
CA ALA A 171 -3.54 3.86 -9.43
C ALA A 171 -3.15 5.11 -10.23
N THR A 172 -3.62 5.23 -11.48
CA THR A 172 -3.34 6.39 -12.34
C THR A 172 -3.89 7.70 -11.77
N GLU A 173 -5.05 7.66 -11.12
CA GLU A 173 -5.67 8.83 -10.45
C GLU A 173 -4.82 9.47 -9.35
N ARG A 174 -3.74 8.81 -8.91
CA ARG A 174 -2.87 9.30 -7.83
C ARG A 174 -1.53 9.84 -8.30
N PHE A 175 -1.25 9.78 -9.60
CA PHE A 175 -0.04 10.39 -10.14
C PHE A 175 -0.14 11.91 -10.16
N ASP A 176 1.01 12.56 -10.19
CA ASP A 176 1.14 13.97 -10.53
C ASP A 176 1.68 14.09 -11.97
N THR A 177 1.99 15.32 -12.38
CA THR A 177 2.57 15.56 -13.71
C THR A 177 4.01 15.04 -13.88
N HIS A 178 4.68 14.61 -12.81
CA HIS A 178 6.06 14.13 -12.81
C HIS A 178 6.15 12.60 -12.97
N MET A 179 5.41 12.05 -13.94
CA MET A 179 5.46 10.63 -14.23
C MET A 179 6.81 10.18 -14.79
N SER A 180 7.29 9.03 -14.31
CA SER A 180 8.51 8.39 -14.82
C SER A 180 8.30 7.83 -16.24
N PRO A 181 9.37 7.63 -17.02
CA PRO A 181 9.26 6.99 -18.34
C PRO A 181 8.62 5.59 -18.28
N SER A 182 8.85 4.84 -17.20
CA SER A 182 8.23 3.53 -16.97
C SER A 182 6.72 3.65 -16.82
N GLN A 183 6.27 4.60 -15.99
CA GLN A 183 4.85 4.84 -15.75
C GLN A 183 4.14 5.27 -17.05
N LEU A 184 4.73 6.21 -17.81
CA LEU A 184 4.20 6.65 -19.09
C LEU A 184 4.07 5.49 -20.09
N HIS A 185 5.11 4.67 -20.21
CA HIS A 185 5.10 3.49 -21.09
C HIS A 185 3.98 2.50 -20.69
N GLN A 186 3.80 2.25 -19.39
CA GLN A 186 2.75 1.35 -18.91
C GLN A 186 1.34 1.91 -19.15
N ILE A 187 1.12 3.21 -18.93
CA ILE A 187 -0.17 3.87 -19.25
C ILE A 187 -0.46 3.77 -20.75
N ALA A 188 0.52 4.12 -21.59
CA ALA A 188 0.38 4.05 -23.04
C ALA A 188 0.06 2.63 -23.52
N LYS A 189 0.74 1.61 -22.96
CA LYS A 189 0.48 0.20 -23.22
C LYS A 189 -0.93 -0.21 -22.79
N PHE A 190 -1.38 0.27 -21.64
CA PHE A 190 -2.74 0.02 -21.16
C PHE A 190 -3.79 0.66 -22.08
N MET A 191 -3.60 1.91 -22.49
CA MET A 191 -4.47 2.60 -23.45
C MET A 191 -4.59 1.85 -24.77
N ALA A 192 -3.49 1.30 -25.30
CA ALA A 192 -3.50 0.52 -26.53
C ALA A 192 -4.27 -0.81 -26.39
N LYS A 193 -4.26 -1.42 -25.19
CA LYS A 193 -4.89 -2.72 -24.93
C LYS A 193 -6.36 -2.62 -24.52
N HIS A 194 -6.68 -1.73 -23.58
CA HIS A 194 -7.99 -1.62 -22.93
C HIS A 194 -8.81 -0.42 -23.41
N GLY A 195 -8.21 0.46 -24.21
CA GLY A 195 -8.81 1.71 -24.65
C GLY A 195 -8.59 2.85 -23.65
N PHE A 196 -9.00 4.05 -24.07
CA PHE A 196 -8.71 5.30 -23.36
C PHE A 196 -9.79 5.68 -22.32
N GLN A 197 -11.04 5.25 -22.51
CA GLN A 197 -12.18 5.72 -21.72
C GLN A 197 -12.02 5.54 -20.21
N GLY A 198 -11.54 4.39 -19.76
CA GLY A 198 -11.37 4.10 -18.33
C GLY A 198 -10.30 4.96 -17.65
N LEU A 199 -9.32 5.46 -18.42
CA LEU A 199 -8.22 6.27 -17.91
C LEU A 199 -8.45 7.77 -18.03
N ARG A 200 -9.37 8.18 -18.91
CA ARG A 200 -9.57 9.59 -19.26
C ARG A 200 -9.74 10.48 -18.03
N SER A 201 -10.66 10.13 -17.13
CA SER A 201 -10.93 10.93 -15.93
C SER A 201 -9.72 11.00 -14.99
N GLY A 202 -8.94 9.92 -14.88
CA GLY A 202 -7.74 9.90 -14.06
C GLY A 202 -6.64 10.77 -14.65
N LEU A 203 -6.40 10.68 -15.97
CA LEU A 203 -5.41 11.51 -16.66
C LEU A 203 -5.80 12.99 -16.68
N GLU A 204 -7.09 13.30 -16.88
CA GLU A 204 -7.59 14.68 -16.74
C GLU A 204 -7.32 15.20 -15.32
N HIS A 205 -7.51 14.38 -14.28
CA HIS A 205 -7.21 14.78 -12.90
C HIS A 205 -5.70 15.04 -12.67
N VAL A 206 -4.84 14.18 -13.19
CA VAL A 206 -3.37 14.33 -13.16
C VAL A 206 -2.95 15.64 -13.85
N LEU A 207 -3.56 15.93 -15.00
CA LEU A 207 -3.26 17.11 -15.80
C LEU A 207 -3.89 18.40 -15.30
N GLU A 208 -4.96 18.35 -14.50
CA GLU A 208 -5.49 19.50 -13.77
C GLU A 208 -4.68 19.80 -12.49
N ASP A 209 -3.80 18.89 -12.10
CA ASP A 209 -2.90 18.93 -10.93
C ASP A 209 -3.55 19.48 -9.66
N ARG A 210 -4.62 18.81 -9.21
CA ARG A 210 -5.28 19.13 -7.93
C ARG A 210 -4.81 18.26 -6.76
N ILE A 211 -3.90 17.32 -6.98
CA ILE A 211 -3.75 16.17 -6.08
C ILE A 211 -2.93 16.50 -4.82
N PHE A 212 -2.11 17.56 -4.81
CA PHE A 212 -1.32 17.93 -3.62
C PHE A 212 -1.19 19.44 -3.34
N GLY A 213 -2.05 20.27 -3.94
CA GLY A 213 -2.04 21.73 -3.71
C GLY A 213 -0.86 22.47 -4.36
N CYS A 214 0.02 21.78 -5.08
CA CYS A 214 0.91 22.35 -6.08
C CYS A 214 0.12 22.45 -7.39
N ASN A 215 0.12 23.61 -8.03
CA ASN A 215 -0.41 23.74 -9.39
C ASN A 215 0.76 23.56 -10.36
N ALA A 216 0.84 22.43 -11.06
CA ALA A 216 1.76 22.26 -12.17
C ALA A 216 1.61 23.42 -13.15
N GLY A 217 2.75 24.00 -13.54
CA GLY A 217 2.78 25.01 -14.57
C GLY A 217 2.31 24.45 -15.91
N PHE A 218 2.10 25.34 -16.86
CA PHE A 218 1.88 24.95 -18.25
C PHE A 218 2.97 24.01 -18.79
N PRO A 219 4.28 24.25 -18.56
CA PRO A 219 5.35 23.40 -19.11
C PRO A 219 5.27 21.95 -18.64
N GLU A 220 5.03 21.72 -17.35
CA GLU A 220 4.97 20.38 -16.75
C GLU A 220 3.79 19.58 -17.32
N ARG A 221 2.61 20.20 -17.38
CA ARG A 221 1.40 19.60 -17.98
C ARG A 221 1.59 19.28 -19.46
N TYR A 222 2.20 20.19 -20.21
CA TYR A 222 2.51 19.99 -21.63
C TYR A 222 3.48 18.81 -21.84
N ILE A 223 4.59 18.79 -21.10
CA ILE A 223 5.63 17.76 -21.23
C ILE A 223 5.04 16.38 -20.90
N CYS A 224 4.26 16.30 -19.82
CA CYS A 224 3.57 15.08 -19.41
C CYS A 224 2.63 14.55 -20.52
N LEU A 225 1.73 15.41 -21.02
CA LEU A 225 0.80 15.05 -22.10
C LEU A 225 1.53 14.64 -23.38
N SER A 226 2.51 15.43 -23.82
CA SER A 226 3.27 15.19 -25.05
C SER A 226 4.05 13.87 -24.98
N ASN A 227 4.72 13.59 -23.86
CA ASN A 227 5.44 12.34 -23.68
C ASN A 227 4.50 11.13 -23.67
N LEU A 228 3.34 11.23 -23.01
CA LEU A 228 2.35 10.15 -22.98
C LEU A 228 1.80 9.85 -24.38
N ILE A 229 1.41 10.88 -25.13
CA ILE A 229 0.87 10.70 -26.48
C ILE A 229 1.93 10.13 -27.42
N ARG A 230 3.18 10.61 -27.32
CA ARG A 230 4.29 10.07 -28.11
C ARG A 230 4.48 8.57 -27.85
N GLU A 231 4.56 8.16 -26.58
CA GLU A 231 4.68 6.73 -26.21
C GLU A 231 3.49 5.91 -26.72
N TYR A 232 2.26 6.44 -26.61
CA TYR A 232 1.07 5.77 -27.13
C TYR A 232 1.12 5.56 -28.65
N CYS A 233 1.56 6.57 -29.40
CA CYS A 233 1.74 6.47 -30.85
C CYS A 233 2.79 5.43 -31.22
N VAL A 234 3.94 5.41 -30.55
CA VAL A 234 5.00 4.41 -30.75
C VAL A 234 4.44 2.99 -30.52
N ILE A 235 3.73 2.77 -29.42
CA ILE A 235 3.13 1.45 -29.12
C ILE A 235 2.08 1.05 -30.16
N CYS A 236 1.27 2.00 -30.66
CA CYS A 236 0.30 1.72 -31.72
C CYS A 236 0.99 1.29 -33.02
N GLU A 237 2.05 2.00 -33.41
CA GLU A 237 2.86 1.68 -34.59
C GLU A 237 3.52 0.30 -34.47
N GLU A 238 4.11 -0.02 -33.31
CA GLU A 238 4.69 -1.35 -33.02
C GLU A 238 3.66 -2.47 -33.12
N GLN A 239 2.40 -2.19 -32.77
CA GLN A 239 1.28 -3.13 -32.89
C GLN A 239 0.64 -3.16 -34.29
N GLY A 240 1.13 -2.35 -35.24
CA GLY A 240 0.58 -2.24 -36.58
C GLY A 240 -0.82 -1.62 -36.62
N ARG A 241 -1.15 -0.76 -35.66
CA ARG A 241 -2.46 -0.11 -35.51
C ARG A 241 -2.31 1.40 -35.63
N ALA A 242 -3.33 2.05 -36.18
CA ALA A 242 -3.41 3.51 -36.13
C ALA A 242 -3.85 3.96 -34.72
N PRO A 243 -3.31 5.09 -34.20
CA PRO A 243 -3.80 5.70 -32.98
C PRO A 243 -5.31 5.98 -33.05
N LEU A 244 -6.01 5.82 -31.92
CA LEU A 244 -7.44 6.11 -31.86
C LEU A 244 -7.69 7.62 -32.07
N ALA A 245 -8.59 7.95 -32.99
CA ALA A 245 -8.96 9.34 -33.28
C ALA A 245 -9.44 10.11 -32.04
N GLU A 246 -10.07 9.40 -31.10
CA GLU A 246 -10.50 9.96 -29.83
C GLU A 246 -9.33 10.44 -28.95
N VAL A 247 -8.21 9.70 -28.92
CA VAL A 247 -7.03 10.06 -28.12
C VAL A 247 -6.38 11.33 -28.69
N LEU A 248 -6.28 11.42 -30.01
CA LEU A 248 -5.74 12.61 -30.69
C LEU A 248 -6.66 13.84 -30.54
N ALA A 249 -7.98 13.62 -30.57
CA ALA A 249 -8.95 14.68 -30.31
C ALA A 249 -8.89 15.17 -28.86
N TRP A 250 -8.69 14.25 -27.91
CA TRP A 250 -8.50 14.58 -26.50
C TRP A 250 -7.21 15.40 -26.31
N GLU A 251 -6.08 14.97 -26.86
CA GLU A 251 -4.82 15.74 -26.83
C GLU A 251 -5.03 17.18 -27.31
N SER A 252 -5.64 17.35 -28.49
CA SER A 252 -5.88 18.66 -29.10
C SER A 252 -6.78 19.55 -28.22
N THR A 253 -7.82 18.97 -27.61
CA THR A 253 -8.76 19.66 -26.74
C THR A 253 -8.09 20.08 -25.43
N THR A 254 -7.34 19.18 -24.81
CA THR A 254 -6.60 19.40 -23.57
C THR A 254 -5.52 20.46 -23.77
N MET A 255 -4.78 20.39 -24.88
CA MET A 255 -3.79 21.41 -25.25
C MET A 255 -4.41 22.80 -25.39
N SER A 256 -5.55 22.89 -26.06
CA SER A 256 -6.29 24.14 -26.25
C SER A 256 -6.76 24.72 -24.92
N SER A 257 -7.16 23.86 -23.97
CA SER A 257 -7.51 24.27 -22.61
C SER A 257 -6.31 24.86 -21.88
N PHE A 258 -5.15 24.19 -21.91
CA PHE A 258 -3.94 24.68 -21.25
C PHE A 258 -3.50 26.05 -21.78
N LEU A 259 -3.57 26.24 -23.10
CA LEU A 259 -3.24 27.52 -23.73
C LEU A 259 -4.24 28.62 -23.35
N SER A 260 -5.54 28.28 -23.28
CA SER A 260 -6.58 29.23 -22.86
C SER A 260 -6.35 29.68 -21.42
N ASP A 261 -6.06 28.75 -20.51
CA ASP A 261 -5.74 29.06 -19.11
C ASP A 261 -4.53 29.98 -18.97
N LEU A 262 -3.49 29.75 -19.79
CA LEU A 262 -2.28 30.57 -19.80
C LEU A 262 -2.54 31.99 -20.34
N LEU A 263 -3.46 32.13 -21.30
CA LEU A 263 -3.74 33.38 -22.02
C LEU A 263 -4.88 34.21 -21.41
N ASN A 264 -5.63 33.68 -20.45
CA ASN A 264 -6.72 34.38 -19.77
C ASN A 264 -6.27 35.57 -18.88
N ASP A 265 -4.97 35.86 -18.80
CA ASP A 265 -4.41 37.06 -18.14
C ASP A 265 -3.98 38.11 -19.19
N PRO A 266 -4.79 39.15 -19.45
CA PRO A 266 -4.65 40.03 -20.62
C PRO A 266 -3.44 40.98 -20.57
N GLU A 267 -2.83 41.23 -19.40
CA GLU A 267 -1.63 42.10 -19.28
C GLU A 267 -0.32 41.30 -19.33
N SER A 268 -0.38 39.97 -19.14
CA SER A 268 0.79 39.12 -18.89
C SER A 268 0.90 37.89 -19.80
N GLY A 269 -0.14 37.54 -20.55
CA GLY A 269 -0.24 36.28 -21.29
C GLY A 269 0.86 36.07 -22.34
N GLY A 270 1.24 37.13 -23.07
CA GLY A 270 2.28 37.04 -24.09
C GLY A 270 3.68 36.79 -23.51
N HIS A 271 4.04 37.42 -22.39
CA HIS A 271 5.31 37.18 -21.71
C HIS A 271 5.33 35.82 -21.00
N LYS A 272 4.24 35.44 -20.32
CA LYS A 272 4.09 34.11 -19.70
C LYS A 272 4.20 32.98 -20.72
N LEU A 273 3.59 33.14 -21.90
CA LEU A 273 3.72 32.19 -23.00
C LEU A 273 5.16 32.12 -23.51
N ALA A 274 5.79 33.27 -23.80
CA ALA A 274 7.17 33.29 -24.28
C ALA A 274 8.16 32.67 -23.28
N ASP A 275 7.96 32.87 -21.98
CA ASP A 275 8.81 32.28 -20.94
C ASP A 275 8.53 30.79 -20.74
N SER A 276 7.26 30.37 -20.84
CA SER A 276 6.89 28.94 -20.80
C SER A 276 7.41 28.17 -22.02
N LEU A 277 7.42 28.78 -23.20
CA LEU A 277 7.97 28.16 -24.42
C LEU A 277 9.50 28.01 -24.35
N LYS A 278 10.20 28.90 -23.65
CA LYS A 278 11.66 28.78 -23.43
C LYS A 278 12.03 27.63 -22.50
N SER A 279 11.14 27.25 -21.58
CA SER A 279 11.35 26.14 -20.65
C SER A 279 10.94 24.78 -21.20
N LEU A 280 10.18 24.76 -22.31
CA LEU A 280 9.93 23.52 -23.03
C LEU A 280 11.23 22.99 -23.64
N PRO A 281 11.45 21.66 -23.63
CA PRO A 281 12.56 21.08 -24.37
C PRO A 281 12.43 21.47 -25.85
N ASN A 282 13.46 22.15 -26.39
CA ASN A 282 13.52 22.44 -27.81
C ASN A 282 13.35 21.13 -28.58
N GLU A 283 12.44 21.09 -29.56
CA GLU A 283 12.26 19.96 -30.49
C GLU A 283 13.50 19.72 -31.41
N GLY A 284 14.70 20.10 -30.99
CA GLY A 284 15.94 20.09 -31.76
C GLY A 284 17.12 19.35 -31.11
N SER A 285 16.92 18.56 -30.06
CA SER A 285 17.94 17.60 -29.58
C SER A 285 17.55 16.15 -29.93
N PHE A 286 16.98 15.97 -31.12
CA PHE A 286 16.79 14.69 -31.78
C PHE A 286 17.69 14.67 -33.02
N GLU A 287 18.93 14.20 -32.86
CA GLU A 287 19.76 13.64 -33.94
C GLU A 287 21.03 13.03 -33.30
N SER A 288 20.97 11.75 -32.93
CA SER A 288 21.86 10.65 -33.38
C SER A 288 21.50 9.33 -32.71
#